data_AF-A0A0L0QLA9-F1
#
_entry.id   AF-A0A0L0QLA9-F1
#
_cell.length_a   1.000
_cell.length_b   1.000
_cell.length_c   1.000
_cell.angle_alpha   90.00
_cell.angle_beta   90.00
_cell.angle_gamma   90.00
#
_symmetry.space_group_name_H-M   'P 1'
#
loop_
_entity.id
_entity.type
_entity.pdbx_description
1 polymer ?
#
loop_
_entity_poly.entity_id
_entity_poly.type
_entity_poly.pdbx_seq_one_letter_code
_entity_poly.pdbx_strand_id
1 'polypeptide(L)' 'MKKSNQTEANKRWQEKNRERSRYLRNRSTARSFIRKQATNEDIEELKQLIQEREQSLKE' A
#
# COMPACT_ATOMS: atom_id res chain seq x y z
N MET A 1 12.28 30.18 9.25
CA MET A 1 11.99 29.14 8.23
C MET A 1 10.90 29.65 7.29
N LYS A 2 11.19 29.82 6.00
CA LYS A 2 10.21 30.27 5.00
C LYS A 2 9.13 29.19 4.85
N LYS A 3 7.92 29.40 5.40
CA LYS A 3 6.74 28.59 5.07
C LYS A 3 6.45 28.82 3.59
N SER A 4 6.75 27.83 2.74
CA SER A 4 6.45 27.94 1.32
C SER A 4 4.93 28.01 1.14
N ASN A 5 4.43 29.04 0.46
CA ASN A 5 3.01 29.27 0.16
C ASN A 5 2.41 28.27 -0.84
N GLN A 6 3.01 27.09 -1.01
CA GLN A 6 2.46 26.00 -1.83
C GLN A 6 1.57 25.03 -1.04
N THR A 7 1.18 25.39 0.18
CA THR A 7 0.48 24.50 1.11
C THR A 7 -0.85 24.00 0.59
N GLU A 8 -1.68 24.86 -0.01
CA GLU A 8 -3.03 24.46 -0.42
C GLU A 8 -3.05 23.72 -1.75
N ALA A 9 -2.24 24.14 -2.72
CA ALA A 9 -2.13 23.43 -4.01
C ALA A 9 -1.47 22.05 -3.84
N ASN A 10 -0.41 21.95 -3.03
CA ASN A 10 0.22 20.66 -2.74
C ASN A 10 -0.69 19.77 -1.89
N LYS A 11 -1.45 20.32 -0.92
CA LYS A 11 -2.47 19.55 -0.21
C LYS A 11 -3.55 19.01 -1.14
N ARG A 12 -4.12 19.84 -2.03
CA ARG A 12 -5.14 19.40 -3.01
C ARG A 12 -4.60 18.36 -3.97
N TRP A 13 -3.34 18.49 -4.40
CA TRP A 13 -2.68 17.49 -5.22
C TRP A 13 -2.41 16.19 -4.45
N GLN A 14 -1.96 16.29 -3.20
CA GLN A 14 -1.77 15.14 -2.31
C GLN A 14 -3.09 14.45 -1.96
N GLU A 15 -4.19 15.19 -1.80
CA GLU A 15 -5.54 14.65 -1.60
C GLU A 15 -6.02 13.90 -2.83
N LYS A 16 -5.90 14.50 -4.03
CA LYS A 16 -6.19 13.82 -5.29
C LYS A 16 -5.32 12.58 -5.52
N ASN A 17 -4.09 12.55 -5.00
CA ASN A 17 -3.17 11.42 -5.11
C ASN A 17 -3.09 10.58 -3.83
N ARG A 18 -4.00 10.79 -2.87
CA ARG A 18 -3.92 10.18 -1.54
C ARG A 18 -4.09 8.68 -1.63
N GLU A 19 -5.03 8.23 -2.44
CA GLU A 19 -5.28 6.81 -2.68
C GLU A 19 -4.09 6.14 -3.37
N ARG A 20 -3.56 6.75 -4.43
CA ARG A 20 -2.36 6.25 -5.12
C ARG A 20 -1.15 6.16 -4.20
N SER A 21 -0.96 7.18 -3.35
CA SER A 21 0.13 7.21 -2.36
C SER A 21 -0.06 6.15 -1.29
N ARG A 22 -1.29 5.97 -0.79
CA ARG A 22 -1.65 4.91 0.16
C ARG A 22 -1.42 3.52 -0.45
N TYR A 23 -1.84 3.32 -1.70
CA TYR A 23 -1.59 2.09 -2.44
C TYR A 23 -0.09 1.77 -2.53
N LEU A 24 0.73 2.74 -2.95
CA LEU A 24 2.18 2.55 -3.08
C LEU A 24 2.83 2.25 -1.73
N ARG A 25 2.44 2.95 -0.66
CA ARG A 25 2.94 2.71 0.70
C ARG A 25 2.60 1.29 1.15
N ASN A 26 1.34 0.90 1.05
CA ASN A 26 0.88 -0.42 1.45
C ASN A 26 1.59 -1.52 0.66
N ARG A 27 1.76 -1.33 -0.65
CA ARG A 27 2.48 -2.28 -1.52
C ARG A 27 3.94 -2.47 -1.09
N SER A 28 4.64 -1.39 -0.77
CA SER A 28 6.03 -1.45 -0.32
C SER A 28 6.14 -2.10 1.07
N THR A 29 5.25 -1.76 1.99
CA THR A 29 5.20 -2.39 3.32
C THR A 29 4.93 -3.89 3.23
N ALA A 30 3.94 -4.32 2.46
CA ALA A 30 3.64 -5.74 2.28
C ALA A 30 4.83 -6.52 1.72
N ARG A 31 5.53 -5.97 0.72
CA ARG A 31 6.76 -6.57 0.19
C ARG A 31 7.86 -6.70 1.24
N SER A 32 8.04 -5.69 2.09
CA SER A 32 9.05 -5.74 3.14
C SER A 32 8.69 -6.76 4.21
N PHE A 33 7.41 -6.83 4.59
CA PHE A 33 6.90 -7.80 5.57
C PHE A 33 7.17 -9.23 5.11
N ILE A 34 6.70 -9.60 3.90
CA ILE A 34 6.89 -10.93 3.32
C ILE A 34 8.36 -11.33 3.23
N ARG A 35 9.26 -10.39 2.91
CA ARG A 35 10.68 -10.69 2.69
C ARG A 35 11.52 -10.76 3.96
N LYS A 36 11.14 -10.04 5.03
CA LYS A 36 12.04 -9.78 6.16
C LYS A 36 11.45 -10.10 7.53
N GLN A 37 10.12 -10.17 7.65
CA GLN A 37 9.44 -10.23 8.94
C GLN A 37 8.47 -11.41 9.05
N ALA A 38 7.82 -11.79 7.95
CA ALA A 38 6.82 -12.85 7.96
C ALA A 38 7.40 -14.19 8.41
N THR A 39 6.67 -14.86 9.29
CA THR A 39 6.92 -16.25 9.70
C THR A 39 6.37 -17.23 8.67
N ASN A 40 6.67 -18.53 8.81
CA ASN A 40 6.13 -19.54 7.90
C ASN A 40 4.60 -19.59 7.94
N GLU A 41 3.99 -19.42 9.12
CA GLU A 41 2.53 -19.38 9.27
C GLU A 41 1.93 -18.18 8.53
N ASP A 42 2.53 -16.99 8.68
CA ASP A 42 2.10 -15.79 7.96
C ASP A 42 2.17 -15.99 6.44
N ILE A 43 3.22 -16.64 5.94
CA ILE A 43 3.38 -16.90 4.50
C ILE A 43 2.29 -17.84 3.98
N GLU A 44 1.93 -18.88 4.72
CA GLU A 44 0.85 -19.79 4.31
C GLU A 44 -0.52 -19.10 4.34
N GLU A 45 -0.82 -18.31 5.38
CA GLU A 45 -2.04 -17.51 5.42
C GLU A 45 -2.10 -16.53 4.24
N LEU A 46 -1.01 -15.81 3.97
CA LEU A 46 -0.94 -14.86 2.86
C LEU A 46 -1.14 -15.54 1.50
N LYS A 47 -0.67 -16.78 1.31
CA LYS A 47 -0.94 -17.54 0.08
C LYS A 47 -2.43 -17.83 -0.10
N GLN A 48 -3.13 -18.23 0.97
CA GLN A 48 -4.57 -18.47 0.92
C GLN A 48 -5.34 -17.18 0.57
N LEU A 49 -4.99 -16.07 1.22
CA LEU A 49 -5.58 -14.76 0.93
C LEU A 49 -5.33 -14.31 -0.53
N ILE A 50 -4.16 -14.61 -1.08
CA ILE A 50 -3.85 -14.33 -2.49
C ILE A 50 -4.73 -15.17 -3.42
N GLN A 51 -4.91 -16.47 -3.14
CA GLN A 51 -5.76 -17.35 -3.94
C GLN A 51 -7.21 -16.87 -3.98
N GLU A 52 -7.80 -16.54 -2.83
CA GLU A 52 -9.15 -15.97 -2.74
C GLU A 52 -9.27 -14.67 -3.55
N ARG A 53 -8.24 -13.80 -3.44
CA ARG A 53 -8.23 -12.53 -4.17
C ARG A 53 -8.13 -12.74 -5.68
N GLU A 54 -7.31 -13.68 -6.14
CA GLU A 54 -7.21 -14.02 -7.56
C GLU A 54 -8.52 -14.59 -8.11
N GLN A 55 -9.22 -15.41 -7.34
CA GLN A 55 -10.52 -15.94 -7.73
C GLN A 55 -11.54 -14.80 -7.91
N SER A 56 -11.63 -13.89 -6.94
CA SER A 56 -12.53 -12.71 -7.02
C SER A 56 -12.17 -11.69 -8.11
N LEU A 57 -11.01 -11.80 -8.76
CA LEU A 57 -10.62 -10.96 -9.90
C LEU A 57 -10.92 -11.61 -11.26
N LYS A 58 -11.12 -12.94 -11.28
CA LYS A 58 -11.44 -13.69 -12.49
C LYS A 58 -12.94 -13.75 -12.76
N GLU A 59 -13.76 -13.56 -11.73
CA GLU A 59 -15.20 -13.31 -11.78
C GLU A 59 -15.51 -11.87 -12.18
#